data_AF-A0A146MB76-F1
#
_entry.id   AF-A0A146MB76-F1
#
_cell.length_a   1.000
_cell.length_b   1.000
_cell.length_c   1.000
_cell.angle_alpha   90.00
_cell.angle_beta   90.00
_cell.angle_gamma   90.00
#
_symmetry.space_group_name_H-M   'P 1'
#
loop_
_entity.id
_entity.type
_entity.pdbx_description
1 polymer ?
#
loop_
_entity_poly.entity_id
_entity_poly.type
_entity_poly.pdbx_seq_one_letter_code
_entity_poly.pdbx_strand_id
1 'polypeptide(L)'
;MSHTDVLTTLDCGKMFVLSSSQLAKLLRMSCTEDGDRSGWGDALDVGTGDGDNIARWFDLFSSISCTEVNRKMCEKLRKNRKITQVWETDSLATIPTTFDVITICNVLDRCDTPASLLRDAYTHLRDSRSRVVVTVPLPLSPSVEAGWGVWRQPKESL
;
A
#
# COMPACT_ATOMS: atom_id res chain seq x y z
N MET A 1 -0.38 12.01 19.78
CA MET A 1 -1.47 11.17 19.24
C MET A 1 -1.90 11.82 17.93
N SER A 2 -1.71 11.13 16.80
CA SER A 2 -2.13 11.61 15.49
C SER A 2 -3.62 11.36 15.26
N HIS A 3 -4.19 11.98 14.23
CA HIS A 3 -5.54 11.67 13.76
C HIS A 3 -5.68 10.18 13.43
N THR A 4 -4.65 9.60 12.79
CA THR A 4 -4.59 8.17 12.47
C THR A 4 -4.56 7.28 13.72
N ASP A 5 -3.95 7.71 14.82
CA ASP A 5 -3.97 6.96 16.09
C ASP A 5 -5.40 6.84 16.65
N VAL A 6 -6.18 7.92 16.54
CA VAL A 6 -7.57 7.96 17.00
C VAL A 6 -8.43 7.04 16.14
N LEU A 7 -8.34 7.16 14.81
CA LEU A 7 -9.07 6.31 13.87
C LEU A 7 -8.76 4.82 14.09
N THR A 8 -7.48 4.48 14.23
CA THR A 8 -7.03 3.11 14.52
C THR A 8 -7.60 2.60 15.84
N THR A 9 -7.64 3.42 16.88
CA THR A 9 -8.15 3.03 18.21
C THR A 9 -9.67 2.80 18.19
N LEU A 10 -10.40 3.56 17.36
CA LEU A 10 -11.85 3.47 17.21
C LEU A 10 -12.30 2.47 16.13
N ASP A 11 -11.37 1.80 15.45
CA ASP A 11 -11.59 0.95 14.26
C ASP A 11 -12.48 1.63 13.20
N CYS A 12 -12.31 2.95 13.04
CA CYS A 12 -13.05 3.78 12.10
C CYS A 12 -12.13 4.38 11.03
N GLY A 13 -12.71 4.95 9.96
CA GLY A 13 -11.93 5.50 8.84
C GLY A 13 -11.45 4.47 7.81
N LYS A 14 -12.06 3.28 7.80
CA LYS A 14 -11.82 2.23 6.80
C LYS A 14 -12.19 2.73 5.41
N MET A 15 -11.32 2.49 4.44
CA MET A 15 -11.54 2.90 3.05
C MET A 15 -11.45 1.69 2.12
N PHE A 16 -12.53 1.44 1.39
CA PHE A 16 -12.51 0.52 0.26
C PHE A 16 -11.87 1.24 -0.94
N VAL A 17 -10.77 0.70 -1.43
CA VAL A 17 -10.04 1.30 -2.57
C VAL A 17 -10.24 0.47 -3.83
N LEU A 18 -9.89 -0.82 -3.80
CA LEU A 18 -10.04 -1.73 -4.94
C LEU A 18 -10.51 -3.12 -4.49
N SER A 19 -11.49 -3.67 -5.21
CA SER A 19 -11.81 -5.10 -5.12
C SER A 19 -10.72 -5.95 -5.77
N SER A 20 -10.65 -7.24 -5.40
CA SER A 20 -9.75 -8.21 -6.02
C SER A 20 -9.97 -8.32 -7.52
N SER A 21 -11.22 -8.22 -7.99
CA SER A 21 -11.58 -8.24 -9.42
C SER A 21 -11.05 -7.02 -10.16
N GLN A 22 -11.12 -5.83 -9.56
CA GLN A 22 -10.58 -4.60 -10.15
C GLN A 22 -9.05 -4.66 -10.21
N LEU A 23 -8.39 -5.09 -9.13
CA LEU A 23 -6.94 -5.23 -9.10
C LEU A 23 -6.45 -6.26 -10.12
N ALA A 24 -7.08 -7.44 -10.19
CA ALA A 24 -6.77 -8.45 -11.18
C ALA A 24 -6.92 -7.95 -12.63
N LYS A 25 -7.96 -7.14 -12.90
CA LYS A 25 -8.18 -6.51 -14.21
C LYS A 25 -7.09 -5.50 -14.56
N LEU A 26 -6.69 -4.64 -13.60
CA LEU A 26 -5.59 -3.68 -13.79
C LEU A 26 -4.26 -4.39 -14.07
N LEU A 27 -4.02 -5.49 -13.35
CA LEU A 27 -2.85 -6.34 -13.51
C LEU A 27 -2.92 -7.27 -14.73
N ARG A 28 -3.99 -7.19 -15.54
CA ARG A 28 -4.21 -8.02 -16.74
C ARG A 28 -4.05 -9.51 -16.47
N MET A 29 -4.51 -9.97 -15.30
CA MET A 29 -4.48 -11.38 -14.94
C MET A 29 -5.45 -12.15 -15.86
N SER A 30 -4.92 -13.11 -16.62
CA SER A 30 -5.75 -14.03 -17.40
C SER A 30 -6.41 -15.04 -16.47
N CYS A 31 -7.71 -15.26 -16.62
CA CYS A 31 -8.36 -16.42 -16.03
C CYS A 31 -7.95 -17.64 -16.87
N THR A 32 -7.23 -18.59 -16.30
CA THR A 32 -7.07 -19.92 -16.92
C THR A 32 -8.37 -20.70 -16.75
N GLU A 33 -8.67 -21.60 -17.69
CA GLU A 33 -9.92 -22.38 -17.72
C GLU A 33 -10.12 -23.26 -16.47
N ASP A 34 -9.05 -23.54 -15.72
CA ASP A 34 -9.06 -24.33 -14.48
C ASP A 34 -9.42 -23.54 -13.21
N GLY A 35 -9.80 -22.26 -13.34
CA GLY A 35 -10.25 -21.46 -12.19
C GLY A 35 -9.16 -21.06 -11.20
N ASP A 36 -7.92 -21.49 -11.42
CA ASP A 36 -6.77 -21.12 -10.61
C ASP A 36 -6.28 -19.73 -11.01
N ARG A 37 -6.66 -18.72 -10.23
CA ARG A 37 -6.12 -17.35 -10.32
C ARG A 37 -4.74 -17.29 -9.65
N SER A 38 -3.87 -18.28 -9.83
CA SER A 38 -2.52 -18.27 -9.27
C SER A 38 -1.74 -17.12 -9.88
N GLY A 39 -1.81 -16.02 -9.14
CA GLY A 39 -1.53 -14.68 -9.58
C GLY A 39 -0.08 -14.33 -9.36
N TRP A 40 0.20 -13.05 -9.53
CA TRP A 40 1.52 -12.44 -9.44
C TRP A 40 2.36 -12.96 -8.26
N GLY A 41 3.68 -12.85 -8.36
CA GLY A 41 4.60 -13.35 -7.33
C GLY A 41 4.50 -12.58 -6.00
N ASP A 42 5.57 -11.88 -5.65
CA ASP A 42 5.64 -11.15 -4.38
C ASP A 42 5.05 -9.75 -4.56
N ALA A 43 4.12 -9.37 -3.69
CA ALA A 43 3.52 -8.04 -3.67
C ALA A 43 3.94 -7.23 -2.44
N LEU A 44 4.05 -5.91 -2.63
CA LEU A 44 4.20 -4.92 -1.57
C LEU A 44 3.02 -3.96 -1.58
N ASP A 45 2.31 -3.86 -0.47
CA ASP A 45 1.34 -2.79 -0.26
C ASP A 45 1.95 -1.67 0.58
N VAL A 46 1.94 -0.46 0.04
CA VAL A 46 2.53 0.73 0.67
C VAL A 46 1.45 1.52 1.36
N GLY A 47 1.66 1.87 2.63
CA GLY A 47 0.68 2.59 3.43
C GLY A 47 -0.58 1.75 3.65
N THR A 48 -0.38 0.50 4.07
CA THR A 48 -1.44 -0.52 4.16
C THR A 48 -2.61 -0.12 5.05
N GLY A 49 -2.40 0.80 5.99
CA GLY A 49 -3.38 1.11 7.00
C GLY A 49 -3.75 -0.15 7.75
N ASP A 50 -5.04 -0.38 7.95
CA ASP A 50 -5.54 -1.42 8.84
C ASP A 50 -5.59 -2.83 8.24
N GLY A 51 -5.21 -2.94 6.96
CA GLY A 51 -5.15 -4.19 6.23
C GLY A 51 -6.46 -4.60 5.55
N ASP A 52 -7.49 -3.75 5.54
CA ASP A 52 -8.79 -4.09 4.95
C ASP A 52 -8.72 -4.33 3.43
N ASN A 53 -7.85 -3.61 2.72
CA ASN A 53 -7.65 -3.80 1.28
C ASN A 53 -6.91 -5.11 0.99
N ILE A 54 -5.76 -5.34 1.62
CA ILE A 54 -4.96 -6.57 1.42
C ILE A 54 -5.72 -7.83 1.82
N ALA A 55 -6.66 -7.76 2.76
CA ALA A 55 -7.51 -8.89 3.15
C ALA A 55 -8.28 -9.50 1.98
N ARG A 56 -8.52 -8.70 0.93
CA ARG A 56 -9.20 -9.10 -0.30
C ARG A 56 -8.23 -9.63 -1.37
N TRP A 57 -6.95 -9.30 -1.26
CA TRP A 57 -5.98 -9.53 -2.32
C TRP A 57 -5.06 -10.73 -2.06
N PHE A 58 -5.15 -11.38 -0.89
CA PHE A 58 -4.31 -12.55 -0.57
C PHE A 58 -4.27 -13.62 -1.66
N ASP A 59 -5.41 -13.92 -2.28
CA ASP A 59 -5.50 -14.96 -3.30
C ASP A 59 -5.02 -14.50 -4.70
N LEU A 60 -4.56 -13.25 -4.84
CA LEU A 60 -4.01 -12.71 -6.08
C LEU A 60 -2.49 -12.79 -6.17
N PHE A 61 -1.82 -13.10 -5.06
CA PHE A 61 -0.37 -13.04 -4.92
C PHE A 61 0.19 -14.28 -4.23
N SER A 62 1.43 -14.65 -4.56
CA SER A 62 2.14 -15.73 -3.85
C SER A 62 2.52 -15.31 -2.42
N SER A 63 2.86 -14.04 -2.25
CA SER A 63 3.15 -13.44 -0.94
C SER A 63 2.76 -11.96 -0.93
N ILE A 64 2.34 -11.44 0.23
CA ILE A 64 2.03 -10.01 0.40
C ILE A 64 2.79 -9.50 1.60
N SER A 65 3.62 -8.49 1.36
CA SER A 65 4.27 -7.70 2.40
C SER A 65 3.71 -6.27 2.43
N CYS A 66 3.94 -5.57 3.54
CA CYS A 66 3.29 -4.29 3.81
C CYS A 66 4.27 -3.25 4.37
N THR A 67 4.06 -1.98 4.04
CA THR A 67 4.63 -0.85 4.79
C THR A 67 3.53 -0.04 5.45
N GLU A 68 3.82 0.47 6.64
CA GLU A 68 2.94 1.38 7.36
C GLU A 68 3.78 2.25 8.30
N VAL A 69 3.39 3.51 8.51
CA VAL A 69 4.13 4.44 9.40
C VAL A 69 3.59 4.41 10.83
N ASN A 70 2.32 4.02 10.99
CA ASN A 70 1.69 3.95 12.30
C ASN A 70 2.04 2.64 13.04
N ARG A 71 2.75 2.77 14.18
CA ARG A 71 3.12 1.67 15.08
C ARG A 71 1.96 0.72 15.43
N LYS A 72 0.83 1.27 15.89
CA LYS A 72 -0.33 0.46 16.33
C LYS A 72 -0.91 -0.33 15.16
N MET A 73 -0.91 0.29 13.99
CA MET A 73 -1.38 -0.35 12.78
C MET A 73 -0.42 -1.47 12.32
N CYS A 74 0.89 -1.22 12.38
CA CYS A 74 1.89 -2.27 12.18
C CYS A 74 1.71 -3.46 13.13
N GLU A 75 1.43 -3.20 14.41
CA GLU A 75 1.14 -4.24 15.41
C GLU A 75 -0.13 -5.03 15.07
N LYS A 76 -1.18 -4.37 14.54
CA LYS A 76 -2.39 -5.04 14.03
C LYS A 76 -2.07 -5.93 12.83
N LEU A 77 -1.34 -5.41 11.85
CA LEU A 77 -0.94 -6.14 10.64
C LEU A 77 -0.08 -7.37 10.98
N ARG A 78 0.92 -7.24 11.86
CA ARG A 78 1.80 -8.35 12.29
C ARG A 78 1.05 -9.52 12.94
N LYS A 79 -0.19 -9.33 13.40
CA LYS A 79 -1.03 -10.42 13.93
C LYS A 79 -1.63 -11.28 12.80
N ASN A 80 -1.77 -10.74 11.59
CA ASN A 80 -2.31 -11.46 10.45
C ASN A 80 -1.25 -12.38 9.83
N ARG A 81 -1.44 -13.70 9.99
CA ARG A 81 -0.51 -14.75 9.53
C ARG A 81 -0.39 -14.86 8.01
N LYS A 82 -1.29 -14.25 7.24
CA LYS A 82 -1.22 -14.22 5.77
C LYS A 82 -0.29 -13.12 5.23
N ILE A 83 0.14 -12.19 6.08
CA ILE A 83 1.10 -11.14 5.70
C ILE A 83 2.51 -11.68 5.92
N THR A 84 3.33 -11.60 4.89
CA THR A 84 4.70 -12.13 4.86
C THR A 84 5.64 -11.28 5.70
N GLN A 85 5.58 -9.95 5.56
CA GLN A 85 6.45 -9.03 6.28
C GLN A 85 5.78 -7.67 6.44
N VAL A 86 6.04 -6.99 7.57
CA VAL A 86 5.53 -5.64 7.87
C VAL A 86 6.69 -4.72 8.26
N TRP A 87 6.97 -3.74 7.40
CA TRP A 87 7.96 -2.68 7.69
C TRP A 87 7.27 -1.44 8.25
N GLU A 88 7.72 -0.99 9.42
CA GLU A 88 7.29 0.28 10.01
C GLU A 88 8.17 1.40 9.43
N THR A 89 7.78 1.97 8.29
CA THR A 89 8.60 2.94 7.54
C THR A 89 7.77 3.79 6.59
N ASP A 90 8.24 5.00 6.33
CA ASP A 90 7.73 5.95 5.33
C ASP A 90 8.54 5.91 4.02
N SER A 91 9.63 5.15 3.97
CA SER A 91 10.54 5.07 2.82
C SER A 91 10.80 3.64 2.40
N LEU A 92 10.74 3.39 1.10
CA LEU A 92 11.05 2.07 0.55
C LEU A 92 12.55 1.84 0.42
N ALA A 93 13.39 2.88 0.48
CA ALA A 93 14.84 2.80 0.28
C ALA A 93 15.58 1.80 1.20
N THR A 94 14.96 1.41 2.32
CA THR A 94 15.54 0.49 3.30
C THR A 94 15.06 -0.96 3.15
N ILE A 95 14.16 -1.24 2.20
CA ILE A 95 13.59 -2.58 1.99
C ILE A 95 14.57 -3.41 1.14
N PRO A 96 15.10 -4.54 1.64
CA PRO A 96 16.20 -5.26 1.00
C PRO A 96 15.73 -6.26 -0.08
N THR A 97 14.57 -6.05 -0.71
CA THR A 97 13.99 -7.00 -1.66
C THR A 97 13.18 -6.31 -2.75
N THR A 98 12.90 -7.01 -3.84
CA THR A 98 12.10 -6.53 -4.97
C THR A 98 10.78 -7.30 -5.11
N PHE A 99 9.81 -6.66 -5.76
CA PHE A 99 8.43 -7.15 -5.85
C PHE A 99 7.95 -7.19 -7.29
N ASP A 100 7.08 -8.14 -7.58
CA ASP A 100 6.40 -8.28 -8.86
C ASP A 100 5.28 -7.23 -8.98
N VAL A 101 4.61 -6.90 -7.87
CA VAL A 101 3.59 -5.84 -7.81
C VAL A 101 3.77 -4.95 -6.59
N ILE A 102 3.67 -3.64 -6.79
CA ILE A 102 3.65 -2.66 -5.70
C ILE A 102 2.33 -1.88 -5.78
N THR A 103 1.55 -1.88 -4.71
CA THR A 103 0.32 -1.07 -4.59
C THR A 103 0.58 0.16 -3.72
N ILE A 104 0.18 1.33 -4.21
CA ILE A 104 0.26 2.61 -3.51
C ILE A 104 -1.15 3.20 -3.52
N CYS A 105 -1.93 2.89 -2.48
CA CYS A 105 -3.36 3.18 -2.46
C CYS A 105 -3.72 4.35 -1.54
N ASN A 106 -4.07 5.51 -2.12
CA ASN A 106 -4.39 6.75 -1.38
C ASN A 106 -3.29 7.17 -0.38
N VAL A 107 -2.04 7.01 -0.81
CA VAL A 107 -0.84 7.42 -0.03
C VAL A 107 -0.26 8.73 -0.57
N LEU A 108 -0.27 8.92 -1.89
CA LEU A 108 0.42 10.06 -2.51
C LEU A 108 -0.17 11.42 -2.14
N ASP A 109 -1.46 11.48 -1.78
CA ASP A 109 -2.13 12.66 -1.26
C ASP A 109 -1.77 12.98 0.21
N ARG A 110 -1.05 12.08 0.91
CA ARG A 110 -0.75 12.17 2.34
C ARG A 110 0.72 11.96 2.67
N CYS A 111 1.56 11.79 1.65
CA CYS A 111 2.99 11.54 1.76
C CYS A 111 3.76 12.86 1.66
N ASP A 112 4.85 13.00 2.41
CA ASP A 112 5.70 14.19 2.39
C ASP A 112 6.57 14.28 1.12
N THR A 113 6.94 13.15 0.55
CA THR A 113 7.84 13.02 -0.59
C THR A 113 7.28 12.05 -1.65
N PRO A 114 6.13 12.38 -2.28
CA PRO A 114 5.43 11.47 -3.20
C PRO A 114 6.24 11.14 -4.47
N ALA A 115 7.07 12.05 -4.98
CA ALA A 115 7.89 11.79 -6.17
C ALA A 115 9.03 10.82 -5.85
N SER A 116 9.67 10.99 -4.69
CA SER A 116 10.67 10.06 -4.18
C SER A 116 10.06 8.69 -3.90
N LEU A 117 8.85 8.61 -3.33
CA LEU A 117 8.15 7.34 -3.12
C LEU A 117 7.89 6.58 -4.43
N LEU A 118 7.45 7.28 -5.48
CA LEU A 118 7.26 6.66 -6.80
C LEU A 118 8.57 6.18 -7.42
N ARG A 119 9.66 6.96 -7.26
CA ARG A 119 10.98 6.55 -7.72
C ARG A 119 11.48 5.31 -6.96
N ASP A 120 11.32 5.27 -5.64
CA ASP A 120 11.71 4.11 -4.86
C ASP A 120 10.85 2.89 -5.22
N ALA A 121 9.54 3.06 -5.44
CA ALA A 121 8.68 1.97 -5.90
C ALA A 121 9.17 1.41 -7.24
N TYR A 122 9.55 2.29 -8.19
CA TYR A 122 10.12 1.86 -9.46
C TYR A 122 11.43 1.08 -9.31
N THR A 123 12.34 1.48 -8.40
CA THR A 123 13.61 0.76 -8.17
C THR A 123 13.42 -0.59 -7.46
N HIS A 124 12.30 -0.79 -6.77
CA HIS A 124 11.95 -2.04 -6.09
C HIS A 124 11.16 -3.01 -6.98
N LEU A 125 10.91 -2.67 -8.25
CA LEU A 125 10.34 -3.60 -9.21
C LEU A 125 11.35 -4.70 -9.56
N ARG A 126 10.88 -5.95 -9.55
CA ARG A 126 11.74 -7.12 -9.80
C ARG A 126 12.30 -7.16 -11.21
N ASP A 127 11.47 -6.84 -12.20
CA ASP A 127 11.82 -6.86 -13.62
C ASP A 127 10.89 -5.97 -14.46
N SER A 128 11.04 -6.00 -15.79
CA SER A 128 10.21 -5.23 -16.73
C SER A 128 8.75 -5.70 -16.81
N ARG A 129 8.43 -6.88 -16.28
CA ARG A 129 7.05 -7.40 -16.20
C ARG A 129 6.35 -6.91 -14.95
N SER A 130 7.09 -6.50 -13.93
CA SER A 130 6.58 -6.00 -12.67
C SER A 130 5.75 -4.71 -12.84
N ARG A 131 4.84 -4.43 -11.90
CA ARG A 131 3.87 -3.31 -12.02
C ARG A 131 3.74 -2.50 -10.72
N VAL A 132 3.55 -1.20 -10.87
CA VAL A 132 3.05 -0.33 -9.79
C VAL A 132 1.59 -0.01 -10.06
N VAL A 133 0.73 -0.19 -9.06
CA VAL A 133 -0.68 0.20 -9.08
C VAL A 133 -0.86 1.37 -8.12
N VAL A 134 -1.30 2.50 -8.64
CA VAL A 134 -1.49 3.73 -7.87
C VAL A 134 -2.97 4.10 -7.84
N THR A 135 -3.47 4.49 -6.68
CA THR A 135 -4.77 5.15 -6.54
C THR A 135 -4.63 6.45 -5.75
N VAL A 136 -5.38 7.47 -6.17
CA VAL A 136 -5.42 8.79 -5.52
C VAL A 136 -6.84 9.36 -5.59
N PRO A 137 -7.28 10.16 -4.60
CA PRO A 137 -8.50 10.93 -4.71
C PRO A 137 -8.35 12.06 -5.76
N LEU A 138 -9.44 12.35 -6.48
CA LEU A 138 -9.52 13.44 -7.45
C LEU A 138 -10.62 14.45 -7.05
N PRO A 139 -10.37 15.77 -7.16
CA PRO A 139 -9.10 16.39 -7.54
C PRO A 139 -8.02 16.15 -6.47
N LEU A 140 -6.77 15.98 -6.91
CA LEU A 140 -5.66 15.73 -6.00
C LEU A 140 -5.40 17.00 -5.18
N SER A 141 -5.49 16.88 -3.86
CA SER A 141 -5.24 17.98 -2.92
C SER A 141 -4.36 17.49 -1.77
N PRO A 142 -3.03 17.37 -1.99
CA PRO A 142 -2.14 16.75 -1.03
C PRO A 142 -2.07 17.52 0.29
N SER A 143 -2.07 16.78 1.40
CA SER A 143 -1.91 17.34 2.75
C SER A 143 -1.31 16.30 3.69
N VAL A 144 -0.29 16.71 4.44
CA VAL A 144 0.47 15.84 5.34
C VAL A 144 0.22 16.25 6.77
N GLU A 145 -0.11 15.28 7.63
CA GLU A 145 -0.28 15.51 9.06
C GLU A 145 1.10 15.70 9.71
N ALA A 146 1.37 16.90 10.24
CA ALA A 146 2.60 17.23 10.97
C ALA A 146 2.48 16.97 12.49
N GLY A 147 1.36 16.40 12.94
CA GLY A 147 1.01 16.14 14.34
C GLY A 147 0.07 17.19 14.93
N TRP A 148 -0.63 16.83 16.03
CA TRP A 148 -1.57 17.71 16.76
C TRP A 148 -2.67 18.33 15.89
N GLY A 149 -3.12 17.63 14.84
CA GLY A 149 -4.12 18.15 13.90
C GLY A 149 -3.60 19.26 12.97
N VAL A 150 -2.30 19.50 12.94
CA VAL A 150 -1.67 20.43 12.01
C VAL A 150 -1.45 19.75 10.67
N TRP A 151 -1.96 20.36 9.61
CA TRP A 151 -1.80 19.92 8.24
C TRP A 151 -0.91 20.90 7.47
N ARG A 152 -0.04 20.38 6.63
CA ARG A 152 0.84 21.18 5.77
C ARG A 152 0.92 20.60 4.36
N GLN A 153 1.49 21.38 3.46
CA GLN A 153 1.84 20.92 2.12
C GLN A 153 3.01 19.91 2.17
N PRO A 154 3.07 18.94 1.24
CA PRO A 154 4.20 18.04 1.11
C PRO A 154 5.46 18.80 0.69
N LYS A 155 6.63 18.22 0.95
CA LYS A 155 7.94 18.76 0.52
C LYS A 155 8.16 18.63 -0.98
N GLU A 156 7.53 17.65 -1.63
CA GLU A 156 7.60 17.43 -3.06
C GLU A 156 6.21 17.54 -3.71
N SER A 157 6.19 17.97 -4.97
CA SER A 157 5.00 17.95 -5.82
C SER A 157 5.00 16.74 -6.75
N LEU A 158 3.80 16.24 -7.09
CA LEU A 158 3.57 15.27 -8.17
C LEU A 158 3.41 15.95 -9.53
#